data_AF-W2QJR1-F1
#
_entry.id   AF-W2QJR1-F1
#
_cell.length_a   1.000
_cell.length_b   1.000
_cell.length_c   1.000
_cell.angle_alpha   90.00
_cell.angle_beta   90.00
_cell.angle_gamma   90.00
#
_symmetry.space_group_name_H-M   'P 1'
#
loop_
_entity.id
_entity.type
_entity.pdbx_description
1 polymer ?
#
loop_
_entity_poly.entity_id
_entity_poly.type
_entity_poly.pdbx_seq_one_letter_code
_entity_poly.pdbx_strand_id
1 'polypeptide(L)'
;MQFKVEKRLVNPNKNDDGWNEWLEKNTGATVTIMIYDYGMEVVTAKDRVAFLKACILPRETDRAGATAESSLREVVEALQQKWGGTFQASATVWRMWANRITRNLDRSTWAAEIANLPPSNIVHLLDPAESRLEAHLTDVAQSSNVALDCVRASIEDCHQLRGYLDAARRFFG
;
A
#
# COMPACT_ATOMS: atom_id res chain seq x y z
N MET A 1 -26.42 -12.20 13.92
CA MET A 1 -25.92 -11.03 13.18
C MET A 1 -26.90 -10.71 12.06
N GLN A 2 -26.79 -9.59 11.36
CA GLN A 2 -27.66 -9.33 10.22
C GLN A 2 -26.97 -8.58 9.11
N PHE A 3 -27.07 -9.07 7.88
CA PHE A 3 -26.58 -8.38 6.71
C PHE A 3 -27.57 -7.31 6.26
N LYS A 4 -27.04 -6.22 5.72
CA LYS A 4 -27.80 -5.12 5.15
C LYS A 4 -27.16 -4.69 3.84
N VAL A 5 -27.97 -4.59 2.79
CA VAL A 5 -27.55 -4.13 1.45
C VAL A 5 -28.54 -3.07 1.00
N GLU A 6 -28.04 -1.93 0.48
CA GLU A 6 -28.89 -0.83 -0.02
C GLU A 6 -30.04 -0.45 0.93
N LYS A 7 -29.72 -0.38 2.23
CA LYS A 7 -30.65 -0.09 3.33
C LYS A 7 -31.66 -1.19 3.67
N ARG A 8 -31.69 -2.31 2.96
CA ARG A 8 -32.58 -3.46 3.23
C ARG A 8 -31.87 -4.54 4.05
N LEU A 9 -32.56 -5.03 5.09
CA LEU A 9 -32.08 -6.17 5.87
C LEU A 9 -32.21 -7.47 5.04
N VAL A 10 -31.19 -8.31 5.10
CA VAL A 10 -31.19 -9.63 4.48
C VAL A 10 -31.91 -10.60 5.41
N ASN A 11 -32.75 -11.46 4.84
CA ASN A 11 -33.37 -12.56 5.56
C ASN A 11 -32.28 -13.58 5.93
N PRO A 12 -32.05 -13.85 7.24
CA PRO A 12 -31.03 -14.80 7.68
C PRO A 12 -31.44 -16.27 7.47
N ASN A 13 -32.73 -16.55 7.29
CA ASN A 13 -33.25 -17.91 7.14
C ASN A 13 -33.15 -18.38 5.69
N LYS A 14 -31.92 -18.52 5.19
CA LYS A 14 -31.61 -19.08 3.86
C LYS A 14 -30.89 -20.42 4.03
N ASN A 15 -31.16 -21.35 3.12
CA ASN A 15 -30.34 -22.54 2.95
C ASN A 15 -29.04 -22.19 2.20
N ASP A 16 -28.11 -23.13 2.11
CA ASP A 16 -26.79 -22.91 1.48
C ASP A 16 -26.90 -22.41 0.03
N ASP A 17 -27.81 -22.99 -0.76
CA ASP A 17 -28.06 -22.54 -2.14
C ASP A 17 -28.57 -21.09 -2.19
N GLY A 18 -29.49 -20.74 -1.29
CA GLY A 18 -30.00 -19.38 -1.17
C GLY A 18 -28.96 -18.37 -0.67
N TRP A 19 -27.94 -18.83 0.06
CA TRP A 19 -26.78 -18.00 0.42
C TRP A 19 -25.82 -17.82 -0.76
N ASN A 20 -25.56 -18.87 -1.54
CA ASN A 20 -24.70 -18.80 -2.74
C ASN A 20 -25.30 -17.87 -3.80
N GLU A 21 -26.59 -18.02 -4.11
CA GLU A 21 -27.28 -17.13 -5.06
C GLU A 21 -27.26 -15.67 -4.58
N TRP A 22 -27.41 -15.46 -3.26
CA TRP A 22 -27.32 -14.13 -2.69
C TRP A 22 -25.89 -13.55 -2.79
N LEU A 23 -24.85 -14.35 -2.56
CA LEU A 23 -23.45 -13.92 -2.72
C LEU A 23 -23.16 -13.53 -4.17
N GLU A 24 -23.53 -14.38 -5.13
CA GLU A 24 -23.34 -14.10 -6.57
C GLU A 24 -24.02 -12.79 -6.97
N LYS A 25 -25.29 -12.62 -6.57
CA LYS A 25 -26.08 -11.42 -6.88
C LYS A 25 -25.49 -10.13 -6.28
N ASN A 26 -24.82 -10.22 -5.14
CA ASN A 26 -24.25 -9.06 -4.44
C ASN A 26 -22.72 -8.96 -4.64
N THR A 27 -22.17 -9.68 -5.62
CA THR A 27 -20.75 -9.58 -5.97
C THR A 27 -20.40 -8.13 -6.36
N GLY A 28 -19.41 -7.56 -5.69
CA GLY A 28 -18.99 -6.17 -5.88
C GLY A 28 -19.85 -5.11 -5.16
N ALA A 29 -20.97 -5.50 -4.55
CA ALA A 29 -21.77 -4.59 -3.73
C ALA A 29 -21.19 -4.46 -2.32
N THR A 30 -21.33 -3.27 -1.72
CA THR A 30 -20.96 -3.06 -0.31
C THR A 30 -22.06 -3.63 0.59
N VAL A 31 -21.71 -4.70 1.32
CA VAL A 31 -22.58 -5.31 2.34
C VAL A 31 -22.21 -4.77 3.72
N THR A 32 -23.20 -4.28 4.46
CA THR A 32 -23.01 -3.92 5.88
C THR A 32 -23.38 -5.10 6.76
N ILE A 33 -22.45 -5.53 7.63
CA ILE A 33 -22.74 -6.50 8.69
C ILE A 33 -23.11 -5.74 9.95
N MET A 34 -24.33 -5.94 10.43
CA MET A 34 -24.81 -5.36 11.69
C MET A 34 -24.69 -6.42 12.80
N ILE A 35 -23.93 -6.07 13.82
CA ILE A 35 -23.74 -6.89 15.02
C ILE A 35 -24.37 -6.13 16.17
N TYR A 36 -25.56 -6.58 16.56
CA TYR A 36 -26.28 -5.98 17.67
C TYR A 36 -25.73 -6.54 18.97
N ASP A 37 -25.53 -5.67 19.97
CA ASP A 37 -25.03 -6.07 21.28
C ASP A 37 -25.97 -7.04 22.03
N TYR A 38 -27.18 -7.30 21.52
CA TYR A 38 -28.17 -8.26 22.05
C TYR A 38 -29.08 -8.84 20.96
N GLY A 39 -28.50 -9.23 19.81
CA GLY A 39 -29.26 -9.75 18.65
C GLY A 39 -29.51 -11.26 18.67
N MET A 40 -30.30 -11.76 17.71
CA MET A 40 -30.74 -13.18 17.63
C MET A 40 -29.64 -14.25 17.59
N GLU A 41 -28.39 -13.92 17.26
CA GLU A 41 -27.27 -14.90 17.24
C GLU A 41 -26.12 -14.57 18.20
N VAL A 42 -26.03 -13.31 18.66
CA VAL A 42 -25.12 -12.91 19.73
C VAL A 42 -26.01 -12.62 20.93
N VAL A 43 -26.58 -13.70 21.46
CA VAL A 43 -27.67 -13.63 22.44
C VAL A 43 -27.11 -13.39 23.85
N THR A 44 -25.90 -13.89 24.11
CA THR A 44 -25.26 -13.78 25.41
C THR A 44 -23.97 -12.99 25.35
N ALA A 45 -23.56 -12.46 26.51
CA ALA A 45 -22.24 -11.85 26.68
C ALA A 45 -21.10 -12.81 26.30
N LYS A 46 -21.30 -14.12 26.47
CA LYS A 46 -20.34 -15.16 26.08
C LYS A 46 -20.20 -15.25 24.56
N ASP A 47 -21.31 -15.21 23.83
CA ASP A 47 -21.31 -15.23 22.36
C ASP A 47 -20.63 -13.99 21.81
N ARG A 48 -20.84 -12.83 22.46
CA ARG A 48 -20.16 -11.59 22.09
C ARG A 48 -18.66 -11.69 22.28
N VAL A 49 -18.20 -12.21 23.41
CA VAL A 49 -16.77 -12.42 23.68
C VAL A 49 -16.18 -13.41 22.68
N ALA A 50 -16.90 -14.50 22.36
CA ALA A 50 -16.46 -15.47 21.37
C ALA A 50 -16.32 -14.84 19.98
N PHE A 51 -17.30 -14.06 19.56
CA PHE A 51 -17.26 -13.32 18.30
C PHE A 51 -16.09 -12.33 18.24
N LEU A 52 -15.94 -11.48 19.26
CA LEU A 52 -14.87 -10.49 19.30
C LEU A 52 -13.50 -11.19 19.24
N LYS A 53 -13.32 -12.29 19.97
CA LYS A 53 -12.09 -13.10 19.89
C LYS A 53 -11.84 -13.71 18.51
N ALA A 54 -12.89 -14.14 17.81
CA ALA A 54 -12.77 -14.77 16.51
C ALA A 54 -12.46 -13.76 15.40
N CYS A 55 -13.06 -12.56 15.46
CA CYS A 55 -13.14 -11.67 14.30
C CYS A 55 -12.45 -10.33 14.48
N ILE A 56 -12.35 -9.80 15.70
CA ILE A 56 -11.93 -8.41 15.94
C ILE A 56 -10.61 -8.34 16.72
N LEU A 57 -10.52 -9.08 17.82
CA LEU A 57 -9.35 -9.07 18.69
C LEU A 57 -8.17 -9.80 18.05
N PRO A 58 -6.93 -9.52 18.48
CA PRO A 58 -5.77 -10.25 18.02
C PRO A 58 -5.86 -11.69 18.53
N ARG A 59 -5.35 -12.64 17.73
CA ARG A 59 -5.37 -14.07 18.08
C ARG A 59 -4.66 -14.34 19.40
N GLU A 60 -3.56 -13.63 19.61
CA GLU A 60 -2.72 -13.73 20.78
C GLU A 60 -2.34 -12.33 21.27
N THR A 61 -2.32 -12.17 22.59
CA THR A 61 -1.75 -11.00 23.26
C THR A 61 -0.64 -11.47 24.18
N ASP A 62 0.37 -10.63 24.38
CA ASP A 62 1.46 -10.92 25.30
C ASP A 62 1.00 -10.83 26.76
N ARG A 63 1.91 -11.10 27.70
CA ARG A 63 1.59 -11.06 29.14
C ARG A 63 1.15 -9.68 29.63
N ALA A 64 1.45 -8.61 28.89
CA ALA A 64 1.06 -7.24 29.19
C ALA A 64 -0.24 -6.82 28.46
N GLY A 65 -0.83 -7.70 27.66
CA GLY A 65 -2.05 -7.42 26.87
C GLY A 65 -1.79 -6.67 25.57
N ALA A 66 -0.53 -6.52 25.14
CA ALA A 66 -0.19 -5.99 23.83
C ALA A 66 -0.31 -7.08 22.76
N THR A 67 -0.32 -6.69 21.48
CA THR A 67 -0.29 -7.66 20.37
C THR A 67 0.90 -8.59 20.50
N ALA A 68 0.67 -9.90 20.39
CA ALA A 68 1.74 -10.88 20.45
C ALA A 68 2.76 -10.69 19.31
N GLU A 69 3.99 -11.11 19.60
CA GLU A 69 5.11 -11.03 18.65
C GLU A 69 4.81 -11.73 17.31
N SER A 70 4.08 -12.85 17.35
CA SER A 70 3.64 -13.60 16.17
C SER A 70 2.82 -12.72 15.23
N SER A 71 1.80 -12.05 15.76
CA SER A 71 0.93 -11.14 15.00
C SER A 71 1.66 -9.88 14.55
N LEU A 72 2.58 -9.35 15.35
CA LEU A 72 3.39 -8.20 14.97
C LEU A 72 4.29 -8.53 13.77
N ARG A 73 4.90 -9.72 13.76
CA ARG A 73 5.71 -10.20 12.65
C ARG A 73 4.90 -10.39 11.37
N GLU A 74 3.68 -10.93 11.47
CA GLU A 74 2.76 -11.03 10.33
C GLU A 74 2.50 -9.65 9.69
N VAL A 75 2.27 -8.61 10.52
CA VAL A 75 2.04 -7.25 10.03
C VAL A 75 3.32 -6.64 9.41
N VAL A 76 4.49 -6.91 9.98
CA VAL A 76 5.78 -6.48 9.40
C VAL A 76 5.98 -7.11 8.02
N GLU A 77 5.74 -8.41 7.88
CA GLU A 77 5.88 -9.12 6.61
C GLU A 77 4.91 -8.57 5.56
N ALA A 78 3.66 -8.29 5.95
CA ALA A 78 2.67 -7.68 5.07
C ALA A 78 3.03 -6.23 4.66
N LEU A 79 3.56 -5.43 5.58
CA LEU A 79 4.07 -4.08 5.27
C LEU A 79 5.23 -4.14 4.27
N GLN A 80 6.19 -5.04 4.49
CA GLN A 80 7.33 -5.20 3.58
C GLN A 80 6.91 -5.71 2.21
N GLN A 81 5.93 -6.62 2.13
CA GLN A 81 5.36 -7.03 0.85
C GLN A 81 4.67 -5.88 0.12
N LYS A 82 3.92 -5.04 0.84
CA LYS A 82 3.19 -3.92 0.22
C LYS A 82 4.12 -2.77 -0.19
N TRP A 83 5.11 -2.46 0.64
CA TRP A 83 5.86 -1.21 0.58
C TRP A 83 7.37 -1.38 0.38
N GLY A 84 7.92 -2.59 0.48
CA GLY A 84 9.37 -2.83 0.39
C GLY A 84 9.98 -2.49 -0.97
N GLY A 85 9.16 -2.44 -2.03
CA GLY A 85 9.59 -1.93 -3.34
C GLY A 85 9.61 -0.39 -3.44
N THR A 86 8.97 0.31 -2.51
CA THR A 86 8.90 1.78 -2.48
C THR A 86 9.83 2.37 -1.43
N PHE A 87 9.89 1.75 -0.26
CA PHE A 87 10.64 2.21 0.90
C PHE A 87 11.61 1.13 1.40
N GLN A 88 12.78 1.58 1.80
CA GLN A 88 13.79 0.81 2.52
C GLN A 88 13.91 1.38 3.93
N ALA A 89 14.04 0.48 4.91
CA ALA A 89 14.15 0.84 6.32
C ALA A 89 14.75 -0.31 7.12
N SER A 90 15.32 0.03 8.28
CA SER A 90 15.79 -0.96 9.25
C SER A 90 14.63 -1.81 9.78
N ALA A 91 14.95 -3.02 10.26
CA ALA A 91 13.97 -3.92 10.89
C ALA A 91 13.22 -3.24 12.05
N THR A 92 13.88 -2.38 12.81
CA THR A 92 13.27 -1.61 13.91
C THR A 92 12.20 -0.66 13.42
N VAL A 93 12.43 0.05 12.32
CA VAL A 93 11.46 1.02 11.75
C VAL A 93 10.22 0.31 11.23
N TRP A 94 10.38 -0.84 10.55
CA TRP A 94 9.25 -1.68 10.15
C TRP A 94 8.42 -2.14 11.35
N ARG A 95 9.08 -2.54 12.43
CA ARG A 95 8.42 -2.94 13.68
C ARG A 95 7.75 -1.76 14.39
N MET A 96 8.29 -0.55 14.32
CA MET A 96 7.64 0.65 14.83
C MET A 96 6.34 0.94 14.07
N TRP A 97 6.34 0.79 12.74
CA TRP A 97 5.13 0.93 11.94
C TRP A 97 4.11 -0.15 12.29
N ALA A 98 4.50 -1.42 12.29
CA ALA A 98 3.63 -2.53 12.64
C ALA A 98 3.01 -2.36 14.03
N ASN A 99 3.82 -2.00 15.05
CA ASN A 99 3.33 -1.70 16.39
C ASN A 99 2.26 -0.62 16.41
N ARG A 100 2.39 0.41 15.58
CA ARG A 100 1.39 1.48 15.50
C ARG A 100 0.06 0.97 14.95
N ILE A 101 0.10 0.10 13.94
CA ILE A 101 -1.08 -0.52 13.34
C ILE A 101 -1.77 -1.44 14.35
N THR A 102 -0.99 -2.27 15.06
CA THR A 102 -1.54 -3.28 15.96
C THR A 102 -1.97 -2.73 17.32
N ARG A 103 -1.60 -1.49 17.66
CA ARG A 103 -1.83 -0.86 18.97
C ARG A 103 -3.30 -0.82 19.40
N ASN A 104 -4.24 -0.68 18.47
CA ASN A 104 -5.67 -0.62 18.77
C ASN A 104 -6.28 -2.01 19.09
N LEU A 105 -5.51 -3.09 18.91
CA LEU A 105 -5.94 -4.48 19.06
C LEU A 105 -7.12 -4.87 18.15
N ASP A 106 -7.45 -4.05 17.16
CA ASP A 106 -8.53 -4.33 16.22
C ASP A 106 -7.95 -4.84 14.90
N ARG A 107 -7.87 -6.17 14.80
CA ARG A 107 -7.35 -6.89 13.65
C ARG A 107 -8.12 -6.60 12.37
N SER A 108 -9.40 -6.22 12.47
CA SER A 108 -10.21 -5.89 11.29
C SER A 108 -9.70 -4.64 10.55
N THR A 109 -8.98 -3.75 11.26
CA THR A 109 -8.43 -2.52 10.69
C THR A 109 -7.06 -2.69 10.03
N TRP A 110 -6.32 -3.74 10.36
CA TRP A 110 -4.90 -3.84 10.00
C TRP A 110 -4.66 -3.84 8.49
N ALA A 111 -5.47 -4.56 7.72
CA ALA A 111 -5.31 -4.62 6.26
C ALA A 111 -5.50 -3.25 5.60
N ALA A 112 -6.48 -2.46 6.07
CA ALA A 112 -6.71 -1.11 5.58
C ALA A 112 -5.55 -0.18 5.97
N GLU A 113 -5.08 -0.26 7.21
CA GLU A 113 -3.95 0.54 7.69
C GLU A 113 -2.62 0.19 7.01
N ILE A 114 -2.39 -1.08 6.67
CA ILE A 114 -1.23 -1.51 5.86
C ILE A 114 -1.29 -0.91 4.45
N ALA A 115 -2.48 -0.74 3.88
CA ALA A 115 -2.65 -0.15 2.56
C ALA A 115 -2.43 1.37 2.53
N ASN A 116 -2.46 2.03 3.69
CA ASN A 116 -2.22 3.47 3.81
C ASN A 116 -0.73 3.81 3.72
N LEU A 117 -0.46 5.06 3.33
CA LEU A 117 0.89 5.61 3.33
C LEU A 117 1.51 5.60 4.74
N PRO A 118 2.86 5.65 4.84
CA PRO A 118 3.52 5.65 6.13
C PRO A 118 3.06 6.81 7.03
N PRO A 119 2.82 6.57 8.33
CA PRO A 119 2.53 7.62 9.30
C PRO A 119 3.60 8.71 9.34
N SER A 120 3.19 9.97 9.52
CA SER A 120 4.09 11.14 9.49
C SER A 120 5.28 11.03 10.45
N ASN A 121 5.09 10.36 11.58
CA ASN A 121 6.13 10.17 12.60
C ASN A 121 7.17 9.10 12.24
N ILE A 122 7.01 8.36 11.14
CA ILE A 122 8.00 7.37 10.66
C ILE A 122 8.50 7.67 9.25
N VAL A 123 7.85 8.57 8.50
CA VAL A 123 8.24 8.93 7.12
C VAL A 123 9.71 9.32 7.02
N HIS A 124 10.22 10.08 8.00
CA HIS A 124 11.62 10.54 8.01
C HIS A 124 12.65 9.43 8.30
N LEU A 125 12.20 8.22 8.65
CA LEU A 125 13.05 7.05 8.91
C LEU A 125 13.00 6.04 7.75
N LEU A 126 12.26 6.37 6.69
CA LEU A 126 12.09 5.55 5.50
C LEU A 126 12.86 6.20 4.34
N ASP A 127 13.79 5.43 3.77
CA ASP A 127 14.52 5.83 2.57
C ASP A 127 13.79 5.31 1.33
N PRO A 128 13.93 5.96 0.16
CA PRO A 128 13.50 5.37 -1.10
C PRO A 128 14.25 4.06 -1.36
N ALA A 129 13.56 3.03 -1.87
CA ALA A 129 14.21 1.78 -2.25
C ALA A 129 15.30 2.02 -3.33
N GLU A 130 16.43 1.30 -3.22
CA GLU A 130 17.58 1.39 -4.15
C GLU A 130 17.17 1.32 -5.63
N SER A 131 16.19 0.49 -5.99
CA SER A 131 15.68 0.39 -7.37
C SER A 131 15.16 1.72 -7.92
N ARG A 132 14.61 2.58 -7.06
CA ARG A 132 14.10 3.89 -7.43
C ARG A 132 15.23 4.92 -7.50
N LEU A 133 16.23 4.82 -6.62
CA LEU A 133 17.44 5.64 -6.69
C LEU A 133 18.20 5.36 -8.01
N GLU A 134 18.39 4.08 -8.34
CA GLU A 134 19.03 3.64 -9.60
C GLU A 134 18.23 4.10 -10.83
N ALA A 135 16.90 4.00 -10.80
CA ALA A 135 16.05 4.52 -11.88
C ALA A 135 16.23 6.05 -12.06
N HIS A 136 16.28 6.81 -10.96
CA HIS A 136 16.53 8.25 -11.01
C HIS A 136 17.94 8.59 -11.52
N LEU A 137 18.97 7.86 -11.10
CA LEU A 137 20.34 8.05 -11.59
C LEU A 137 20.43 7.75 -13.09
N THR A 138 19.75 6.70 -13.55
CA THR A 138 19.68 6.32 -14.97
C THR A 138 19.00 7.41 -15.80
N ASP A 139 17.89 7.95 -15.33
CA ASP A 139 17.17 9.05 -15.98
C ASP A 139 18.02 10.33 -16.09
N VAL A 140 18.71 10.70 -15.01
CA VAL A 140 19.62 11.86 -15.00
C VAL A 140 20.80 11.64 -15.94
N ALA A 141 21.38 10.43 -15.96
CA ALA A 141 22.46 10.09 -16.87
C ALA A 141 22.00 10.16 -18.33
N GLN A 142 20.80 9.66 -18.63
CA GLN A 142 20.20 9.73 -19.96
C GLN A 142 19.98 11.18 -20.40
N SER A 143 19.39 12.01 -19.54
CA SER A 143 19.17 13.44 -19.82
C SER A 143 20.49 14.17 -20.09
N SER A 144 21.52 13.89 -19.29
CA SER A 144 22.85 14.47 -19.47
C SER A 144 23.50 14.08 -20.79
N ASN A 145 23.35 12.81 -21.21
CA ASN A 145 23.86 12.33 -22.49
C ASN A 145 23.16 13.02 -23.68
N VAL A 146 21.83 13.16 -23.62
CA VAL A 146 21.07 13.89 -24.66
C VAL A 146 21.54 15.34 -24.77
N ALA A 147 21.76 16.02 -23.65
CA ALA A 147 22.28 17.39 -23.64
C ALA A 147 23.68 17.48 -24.27
N LEU A 148 24.56 16.52 -23.97
CA LEU A 148 25.89 16.44 -24.58
C LEU A 148 25.82 16.20 -26.09
N ASP A 149 24.92 15.33 -26.55
CA ASP A 149 24.73 15.08 -27.98
C ASP A 149 24.22 16.31 -28.71
N CYS A 150 23.29 17.07 -28.12
CA CYS A 150 22.85 18.35 -28.66
C CYS A 150 24.00 19.36 -28.79
N VAL A 151 24.89 19.44 -27.79
CA VAL A 151 26.06 20.33 -27.84
C VAL A 151 27.04 19.89 -28.92
N ARG A 152 27.30 18.58 -29.04
CA ARG A 152 28.18 18.04 -30.09
C ARG A 152 27.65 18.34 -31.49
N ALA A 153 26.37 18.10 -31.72
CA ALA A 153 25.72 18.42 -32.99
C ALA A 153 25.83 19.92 -33.31
N SER A 154 25.59 20.78 -32.33
CA SER A 154 25.71 22.24 -32.50
C SER A 154 27.14 22.68 -32.84
N ILE A 155 28.15 22.03 -32.26
CA ILE A 155 29.56 22.30 -32.57
C ILE A 155 29.88 21.86 -34.01
N GLU A 156 29.38 20.70 -34.42
CA GLU A 156 29.57 20.18 -35.78
C GLU A 156 28.92 21.11 -36.83
N ASP A 157 27.70 21.58 -36.56
CA ASP A 157 27.02 22.58 -37.40
C ASP A 157 27.82 23.88 -37.49
N CYS A 158 28.38 24.36 -36.38
CA CYS A 158 29.26 25.54 -36.38
C CYS A 158 30.51 25.32 -37.25
N HIS A 159 31.11 24.13 -37.22
CA HIS A 159 32.25 23.79 -38.07
C HIS A 159 31.87 23.75 -39.55
N GLN A 160 30.72 23.18 -39.90
CA GLN A 160 30.22 23.18 -41.28
C GLN A 160 29.96 24.60 -41.80
N LEU A 161 29.30 25.43 -41.01
CA LEU A 161 29.04 26.83 -41.34
C LEU A 161 30.35 27.61 -41.57
N ARG A 162 31.36 27.40 -40.72
CA ARG A 162 32.68 28.00 -40.91
C ARG A 162 33.32 27.52 -42.22
N GLY A 163 33.22 26.23 -42.55
CA GLY A 163 33.67 25.69 -43.82
C GLY A 163 33.01 26.34 -45.04
N TYR A 164 31.69 26.55 -45.01
CA TYR A 164 30.97 27.25 -46.07
C TYR A 164 31.42 28.71 -46.22
N LEU A 165 31.62 29.42 -45.10
CA LEU A 165 32.10 30.81 -45.11
C LEU A 165 33.51 30.91 -45.68
N ASP A 166 34.41 30.01 -45.29
CA ASP A 166 35.78 29.98 -45.81
C ASP A 166 35.82 29.64 -47.32
N ALA A 167 34.95 28.73 -47.77
CA ALA A 167 34.79 28.43 -49.20
C ALA A 167 34.26 29.64 -49.97
N ALA A 168 33.19 30.28 -49.49
CA ALA A 168 32.64 31.49 -50.12
C ALA A 168 33.68 32.61 -50.21
N ARG A 169 34.49 32.81 -49.15
CA ARG A 169 35.57 33.80 -49.13
C ARG A 169 36.64 33.54 -50.20
N ARG A 170 36.94 32.28 -50.51
CA ARG A 170 37.89 31.91 -51.59
C ARG A 170 37.32 32.09 -53.00
N PHE A 171 36.00 32.06 -53.15
CA PHE A 171 35.35 32.26 -54.46
C PHE A 171 35.10 33.74 -54.79
N PHE A 172 34.98 34.60 -53.78
CA PHE A 172 34.65 36.02 -53.95
C PHE A 172 35.78 37.00 -53.60
N GLY A 173 36.97 36.51 -53.21
CA GLY A 173 38.16 37.31 -52.95
C GLY A 173 39.29 36.96 -53.90
#